data_AF-A0A2P8L8N3-F1
#
_entry.id   AF-A0A2P8L8N3-F1
#
_cell.length_a   1.000
_cell.length_b   1.000
_cell.length_c   1.000
_cell.angle_alpha   90.00
_cell.angle_beta   90.00
_cell.angle_gamma   90.00
#
_symmetry.space_group_name_H-M   'P 1'
#
loop_
_entity.id
_entity.type
_entity.pdbx_description
1 polymer ?
#
loop_
_entity_poly.entity_id
_entity_poly.type
_entity_poly.pdbx_seq_one_letter_code
_entity_poly.pdbx_strand_id
1 'polypeptide(L)'
;MSTANGIELPPIIVTPDPLPPPLPPIPTPGGGYVAKPGTWIEGVGAVTKLSDLPVNVYSDTAVVTVVVTVASYQRRIEESYNAHVPNIASDLELEINQAIVQGADVSLDGLKAEKTVIDNILLSKKAELESDALKANSFFGRGFLDKEFILNGVDFANSLKNHRDPDVYFDEFGAAATAAYNSRALTEEIRILTEKANALSSRIATAQAEEDARLAAEAEAKRLAEEQAKAEEDMKGAIKFTADFYKDVSERFGAQMSSLSQELAEETKGKTLRNAQEALKAFDQYKENLNKKFSSADRKAILDALESLDKAELAKNLDIFGKAFGYVGKAIDTFDLLTEVKKGYETGDWNSTVLKVETLFAGAAATGLIAFAFGVTVSSPIGIVAFALIMALVSAFIDDARVKQFNDALDSVLP
;
A
#
# COMPACT_ATOMS: atom_id res chain seq x y z
N MET A 1 -5.31 22.07 -77.46
CA MET A 1 -4.52 22.88 -76.50
C MET A 1 -4.57 22.13 -75.18
N SER A 2 -3.54 21.32 -74.92
CA SER A 2 -2.46 21.58 -73.94
C SER A 2 -2.96 21.33 -72.50
N THR A 3 -2.86 20.10 -71.99
CA THR A 3 -1.73 19.50 -71.23
C THR A 3 -1.56 20.02 -69.81
N ALA A 4 -1.81 19.12 -68.85
CA ALA A 4 -0.94 18.77 -67.73
C ALA A 4 -0.46 19.88 -66.76
N ASN A 5 -0.77 19.75 -65.47
CA ASN A 5 0.13 19.12 -64.49
C ASN A 5 -0.37 19.31 -63.05
N GLY A 6 -0.23 18.24 -62.28
CA GLY A 6 -0.59 18.17 -60.87
C GLY A 6 0.23 19.12 -60.00
N ILE A 7 -0.39 19.56 -58.92
CA ILE A 7 0.31 20.17 -57.79
C ILE A 7 0.46 19.04 -56.76
N GLU A 8 1.58 18.33 -56.84
CA GLU A 8 2.07 17.52 -55.72
C GLU A 8 2.41 18.49 -54.58
N LEU A 9 1.77 18.29 -53.43
CA LEU A 9 2.23 18.90 -52.18
C LEU A 9 3.60 18.28 -51.84
N PRO A 10 4.61 19.08 -51.49
CA PRO A 10 5.92 18.53 -51.14
C PRO A 10 5.79 17.60 -49.92
N PRO A 11 6.59 16.51 -49.86
CA PRO A 11 6.58 15.63 -48.70
C PRO A 11 6.93 16.42 -47.45
N ILE A 12 6.07 16.30 -46.42
CA ILE A 12 6.38 16.73 -45.06
C ILE A 12 7.55 15.87 -44.61
N ILE A 13 8.77 16.41 -44.74
CA ILE A 13 9.92 15.89 -44.05
C ILE A 13 9.66 16.20 -42.57
N VAL A 14 9.16 15.20 -41.85
CA VAL A 14 9.23 15.17 -40.39
C VAL A 14 10.72 15.01 -40.08
N THR A 15 11.43 16.14 -40.01
CA THR A 15 12.71 16.17 -39.31
C THR A 15 12.43 15.74 -37.88
N PRO A 16 13.04 14.66 -37.38
CA PRO A 16 13.01 14.39 -35.95
C PRO A 16 13.58 15.62 -35.26
N ASP A 17 12.87 16.12 -34.25
CA ASP A 17 13.37 17.19 -33.40
C ASP A 17 14.82 16.90 -33.03
N PRO A 18 15.72 17.90 -33.13
CA PRO A 18 17.10 17.71 -32.72
C PRO A 18 17.07 17.20 -31.27
N LEU A 19 17.68 16.04 -31.05
CA LEU A 19 17.85 15.48 -29.72
C LEU A 19 18.29 16.61 -28.78
N PRO A 20 17.66 16.77 -27.61
CA PRO A 20 18.13 17.76 -26.65
C PRO A 20 19.63 17.54 -26.46
N PRO A 21 20.43 18.63 -26.36
CA PRO A 21 21.88 18.51 -26.22
C PRO A 21 22.17 17.50 -25.11
N PRO A 22 23.18 16.61 -25.27
CA PRO A 22 23.48 15.61 -24.26
C PRO A 22 23.56 16.33 -22.93
N LEU A 23 22.73 15.91 -21.98
CA LEU A 23 22.74 16.45 -20.63
C LEU A 23 24.20 16.46 -20.19
N PRO A 24 24.72 17.60 -19.65
CA PRO A 24 26.06 17.60 -19.10
C PRO A 24 26.17 16.40 -18.15
N PRO A 25 27.31 15.70 -18.12
CA PRO A 25 27.45 14.51 -17.29
C PRO A 25 26.95 14.86 -15.88
N ILE A 26 25.94 14.13 -15.43
CA ILE A 26 25.44 14.22 -14.06
C ILE A 26 26.69 14.14 -13.19
N PRO A 27 26.99 15.16 -12.38
CA PRO A 27 28.05 15.01 -11.41
C PRO A 27 27.62 13.83 -10.54
N THR A 28 28.37 12.73 -10.62
CA THR A 28 28.42 11.72 -9.56
C THR A 28 28.34 12.45 -8.23
N PRO A 29 27.59 11.96 -7.20
CA PRO A 29 27.54 12.59 -5.88
C PRO A 29 28.95 12.58 -5.27
N GLY A 30 29.73 13.57 -5.66
CA GLY A 30 31.07 13.81 -5.20
C GLY A 30 30.89 14.52 -3.89
N GLY A 31 31.36 13.90 -2.82
CA GLY A 31 31.63 14.55 -1.55
C GLY A 31 32.57 15.72 -1.81
N GLY A 32 31.98 16.87 -2.15
CA GLY A 32 32.64 18.15 -2.11
C GLY A 32 32.80 18.48 -0.64
N TYR A 33 34.03 18.43 -0.15
CA TYR A 33 34.40 19.04 1.11
C TYR A 33 33.83 20.45 1.17
N VAL A 34 32.83 20.67 2.03
CA VAL A 34 32.39 22.02 2.38
C VAL A 34 33.30 22.51 3.49
N ALA A 35 33.87 23.69 3.29
CA ALA A 35 34.98 24.22 4.05
C ALA A 35 34.65 24.45 5.54
N LYS A 36 35.67 24.28 6.39
CA LYS A 36 35.63 24.55 7.83
C LYS A 36 35.08 25.96 8.12
N PRO A 37 34.15 26.12 9.07
CA PRO A 37 33.93 27.40 9.72
C PRO A 37 35.29 27.92 10.24
N GLY A 38 35.57 29.20 9.97
CA GLY A 38 36.85 29.83 10.24
C GLY A 38 37.30 29.63 11.69
N THR A 39 38.61 29.57 11.88
CA THR A 39 39.22 29.61 13.22
C THR A 39 38.61 30.78 13.99
N TRP A 40 37.93 30.52 15.12
CA TRP A 40 37.45 31.54 16.07
C TRP A 40 38.57 32.48 16.58
N ILE A 41 39.81 32.21 16.18
CA ILE A 41 41.02 33.00 16.33
C ILE A 41 41.08 34.16 15.30
N GLU A 42 39.99 34.89 15.09
CA GLU A 42 40.12 36.24 14.53
C GLU A 42 40.40 37.19 15.69
N GLY A 43 41.67 37.61 15.84
CA GLY A 43 42.03 38.69 16.77
C GLY A 43 43.02 38.35 17.89
N VAL A 44 43.65 37.16 17.89
CA VAL A 44 44.87 36.97 18.69
C VAL A 44 46.03 37.70 17.98
N GLY A 45 45.99 39.04 17.97
CA GLY A 45 47.01 39.92 17.40
C GLY A 45 48.44 39.56 17.84
N ALA A 46 49.41 40.01 17.05
CA ALA A 46 50.84 39.65 17.12
C ALA A 46 51.28 39.22 18.53
N VAL A 47 51.65 37.95 18.65
CA VAL A 47 52.23 37.41 19.87
C VAL A 47 53.63 38.01 20.00
N THR A 48 53.95 38.65 21.13
CA THR A 48 55.34 38.97 21.46
C THR A 48 56.09 37.65 21.55
N LYS A 49 57.08 37.42 20.69
CA LYS A 49 57.90 36.20 20.78
C LYS A 49 58.60 36.17 22.14
N LEU A 50 58.91 34.99 22.65
CA LEU A 50 59.64 34.90 23.92
C LEU A 50 61.03 35.53 23.77
N SER A 51 61.63 35.43 22.58
CA SER A 51 62.90 36.09 22.25
C SER A 51 62.84 37.63 22.21
N ASP A 52 61.66 38.22 22.04
CA ASP A 52 61.47 39.68 22.03
C ASP A 52 61.40 40.28 23.44
N LEU A 53 61.35 39.44 24.48
CA LEU A 53 61.30 39.91 25.87
C LEU A 53 62.64 40.52 26.28
N PRO A 54 62.66 41.63 27.05
CA PRO A 54 63.90 42.28 27.49
C PRO A 54 64.59 41.54 28.66
N VAL A 55 64.52 40.21 28.67
CA VAL A 55 65.09 39.32 29.69
C VAL A 55 65.72 38.10 29.03
N ASN A 56 66.75 37.51 29.65
CA ASN A 56 67.21 36.18 29.25
C ASN A 56 66.19 35.13 29.73
N VAL A 57 65.37 34.62 28.80
CA VAL A 57 64.28 33.67 29.07
C VAL A 57 64.72 32.34 29.71
N TYR A 58 66.01 32.01 29.66
CA TYR A 58 66.59 30.84 30.32
C TYR A 58 67.06 31.09 31.76
N SER A 59 67.06 32.35 32.21
CA SER A 59 67.49 32.73 33.55
C SER A 59 66.43 32.43 34.62
N ASP A 60 66.87 32.03 35.82
CA ASP A 60 65.98 31.84 36.97
C ASP A 60 65.20 33.11 37.35
N THR A 61 65.73 34.29 37.06
CA THR A 61 65.05 35.57 37.32
C THR A 61 63.95 35.89 36.31
N ALA A 62 63.91 35.21 35.16
CA ALA A 62 62.92 35.44 34.09
C ALA A 62 61.67 34.56 34.22
N VAL A 63 61.64 33.58 35.14
CA VAL A 63 60.56 32.60 35.28
C VAL A 63 59.20 33.28 35.42
N VAL A 64 59.06 34.29 36.28
CA VAL A 64 57.78 35.02 36.47
C VAL A 64 57.33 35.71 35.18
N THR A 65 58.26 36.35 34.45
CA THR A 65 57.96 37.02 33.18
C THR A 65 57.49 36.04 32.11
N VAL A 66 58.15 34.88 31.99
CA VAL A 66 57.75 33.81 31.06
C VAL A 66 56.36 33.26 31.43
N VAL A 67 56.14 32.95 32.72
CA VAL A 67 54.85 32.44 33.22
C VAL A 67 53.71 33.40 32.87
N VAL A 68 53.87 34.70 33.17
CA VAL A 68 52.84 35.72 32.89
C VAL A 68 52.59 35.83 31.39
N THR A 69 53.62 35.83 30.56
CA THR A 69 53.49 35.94 29.10
C THR A 69 52.69 34.78 28.52
N VAL A 70 53.04 33.55 28.92
CA VAL A 70 52.38 32.31 28.45
C VAL A 70 50.94 32.23 28.96
N ALA A 71 50.72 32.55 30.23
CA ALA A 71 49.39 32.63 30.84
C ALA A 71 48.48 33.65 30.15
N SER A 72 48.99 34.85 29.89
CA SER A 72 48.24 35.89 29.17
C SER A 72 47.93 35.48 27.74
N TYR A 73 48.82 34.74 27.08
CA TYR A 73 48.57 34.22 25.74
C TYR A 73 47.44 33.18 25.73
N GLN A 74 47.47 32.20 26.64
CA GLN A 74 46.36 31.24 26.80
C GLN A 74 45.03 31.94 27.13
N ARG A 75 45.06 33.00 27.96
CA ARG A 75 43.86 33.78 28.28
C ARG A 75 43.24 34.46 27.06
N ARG A 76 44.05 34.99 26.14
CA ARG A 76 43.54 35.60 24.89
C ARG A 76 42.87 34.58 23.98
N ILE A 77 43.43 33.37 23.92
CA ILE A 77 42.84 32.22 23.23
C ILE A 77 41.47 31.89 23.85
N GLU A 78 41.37 31.83 25.18
CA GLU A 78 40.10 31.62 25.88
C GLU A 78 39.06 32.71 25.62
N GLU A 79 39.46 33.99 25.65
CA GLU A 79 38.58 35.13 25.37
C GLU A 79 38.00 35.07 23.95
N SER A 80 38.82 34.67 22.97
CA SER A 80 38.40 34.48 21.58
C SER A 80 37.43 33.29 21.44
N TYR A 81 37.69 32.18 22.12
CA TYR A 81 36.74 31.05 22.20
C TYR A 81 35.41 31.50 22.80
N ASN A 82 35.43 32.20 23.94
CA ASN A 82 34.22 32.67 24.62
C ASN A 82 33.40 33.64 23.77
N ALA A 83 34.05 34.43 22.89
CA ALA A 83 33.38 35.29 21.93
C ALA A 83 32.68 34.51 20.79
N HIS A 84 33.19 33.32 20.45
CA HIS A 84 32.62 32.46 19.41
C HIS A 84 31.48 31.56 19.91
N VAL A 85 31.49 31.11 21.18
CA VAL A 85 30.47 30.20 21.74
C VAL A 85 29.02 30.58 21.41
N PRO A 86 28.59 31.85 21.52
CA PRO A 86 27.21 32.24 21.19
C PRO A 86 26.83 32.05 19.71
N ASN A 87 27.81 31.99 18.81
CA ASN A 87 27.62 31.95 17.35
C ASN A 87 27.72 30.53 16.77
N ILE A 88 28.16 29.53 17.55
CA ILE A 88 28.34 28.13 17.10
C ILE A 88 27.08 27.60 16.39
N ALA A 89 25.90 27.83 16.96
CA ALA A 89 24.66 27.34 16.38
C ALA A 89 24.34 27.98 15.03
N SER A 90 24.51 29.31 14.89
CA SER A 90 24.25 30.01 13.62
C SER A 90 25.27 29.65 12.55
N ASP A 91 26.53 29.46 12.93
CA ASP A 91 27.62 29.11 12.02
C ASP A 91 27.41 27.70 11.44
N LEU A 92 26.93 26.75 12.27
CA LEU A 92 26.55 25.41 11.81
C LEU A 92 25.36 25.43 10.85
N GLU A 93 24.34 26.26 11.11
CA GLU A 93 23.21 26.38 10.19
C GLU A 93 23.67 26.92 8.82
N LEU A 94 24.62 27.84 8.80
CA LEU A 94 25.23 28.31 7.55
C LEU A 94 26.00 27.20 6.84
N GLU A 95 26.82 26.43 7.56
CA GLU A 95 27.57 25.27 7.02
C GLU A 95 26.62 24.23 6.40
N ILE A 96 25.52 23.90 7.10
CA ILE A 96 24.48 22.98 6.62
C ILE A 96 23.79 23.56 5.38
N ASN A 97 23.36 24.82 5.41
CA ASN A 97 22.65 25.44 4.29
C ASN A 97 23.52 25.59 3.04
N GLN A 98 24.84 25.79 3.20
CA GLN A 98 25.77 25.82 2.07
C GLN A 98 25.97 24.43 1.45
N ALA A 99 25.85 23.37 2.25
CA ALA A 99 25.99 21.99 1.79
C ALA A 99 24.71 21.44 1.12
N ILE A 100 23.54 22.07 1.34
CA ILE A 100 22.27 21.69 0.73
C ILE A 100 22.07 22.47 -0.59
N VAL A 101 21.95 21.76 -1.71
CA VAL A 101 21.63 22.36 -3.01
C VAL A 101 20.15 22.76 -3.06
N GLN A 102 19.88 24.06 -2.92
CA GLN A 102 18.60 24.79 -3.08
C GLN A 102 17.32 24.16 -2.48
N GLY A 103 16.85 24.78 -1.40
CA GLY A 103 15.47 24.68 -0.90
C GLY A 103 15.26 23.53 0.08
N ALA A 104 14.48 23.78 1.14
CA ALA A 104 14.09 22.72 2.08
C ALA A 104 13.07 21.79 1.39
N ASP A 105 13.57 20.78 0.67
CA ASP A 105 12.72 19.70 0.18
C ASP A 105 12.27 18.83 1.37
N VAL A 106 10.98 18.95 1.69
CA VAL A 106 10.34 18.19 2.78
C VAL A 106 9.89 16.79 2.34
N SER A 107 10.14 16.41 1.08
CA SER A 107 9.91 15.05 0.61
C SER A 107 10.78 14.04 1.38
N LEU A 108 10.38 12.78 1.36
CA LEU A 108 11.18 11.71 1.97
C LEU A 108 12.62 11.68 1.44
N ASP A 109 12.81 11.95 0.14
CA ASP A 109 14.12 11.97 -0.49
C ASP A 109 14.91 13.22 -0.10
N GLY A 110 14.25 14.38 0.00
CA GLY A 110 14.82 15.61 0.52
C GLY A 110 15.32 15.46 1.96
N LEU A 111 14.50 14.86 2.83
CA LEU A 111 14.88 14.57 4.22
C LEU A 111 16.06 13.60 4.32
N LYS A 112 16.12 12.56 3.48
CA LYS A 112 17.25 11.61 3.41
C LYS A 112 18.52 12.29 2.93
N ALA A 113 18.42 13.17 1.94
CA ALA A 113 19.54 13.96 1.44
C ALA A 113 20.09 14.90 2.52
N GLU A 114 19.21 15.66 3.19
CA GLU A 114 19.57 16.53 4.31
C GLU A 114 20.27 15.74 5.44
N LYS A 115 19.71 14.59 5.82
CA LYS A 115 20.33 13.73 6.84
C LYS A 115 21.72 13.27 6.43
N THR A 116 21.90 12.89 5.16
CA THR A 116 23.21 12.44 4.64
C THR A 116 24.25 13.56 4.73
N VAL A 117 23.86 14.80 4.42
CA VAL A 117 24.73 15.98 4.58
C VAL A 117 25.13 16.15 6.04
N ILE A 118 24.18 16.13 6.97
CA ILE A 118 24.46 16.30 8.40
C ILE A 118 25.33 15.16 8.94
N ASP A 119 25.09 13.91 8.56
CA ASP A 119 25.90 12.76 8.96
C ASP A 119 27.36 12.89 8.47
N ASN A 120 27.57 13.41 7.25
CA ASN A 120 28.90 13.65 6.70
C ASN A 120 29.65 14.76 7.46
N ILE A 121 28.96 15.86 7.78
CA ILE A 121 29.53 16.95 8.60
C ILE A 121 29.90 16.38 9.98
N LEU A 122 28.98 15.66 10.62
CA LEU A 122 29.20 15.03 11.93
C LEU A 122 30.42 14.10 11.94
N LEU A 123 30.62 13.31 10.88
CA LEU A 123 31.80 12.45 10.72
C LEU A 123 33.09 13.27 10.63
N SER A 124 33.09 14.35 9.83
CA SER A 124 34.24 15.24 9.69
C SER A 124 34.62 15.91 11.02
N LYS A 125 33.63 16.45 11.76
CA LYS A 125 33.87 17.12 13.06
C LYS A 125 34.40 16.15 14.11
N LYS A 126 33.95 14.89 14.13
CA LYS A 126 34.48 13.85 15.02
C LYS A 126 35.96 13.54 14.75
N ALA A 127 36.35 13.47 13.48
CA ALA A 127 37.75 13.26 13.10
C ALA A 127 38.63 14.45 13.49
N GLU A 128 38.13 15.68 13.33
CA GLU A 128 38.83 16.89 13.76
C GLU A 128 39.01 16.94 15.28
N LEU A 129 37.98 16.57 16.05
CA LEU A 129 38.04 16.49 17.51
C LEU A 129 39.12 15.51 17.98
N GLU A 130 39.23 14.34 17.35
CA GLU A 130 40.27 13.35 17.69
C GLU A 130 41.68 13.91 17.43
N SER A 131 41.89 14.54 16.28
CA SER A 131 43.16 15.18 15.93
C SER A 131 43.54 16.29 16.92
N ASP A 132 42.60 17.18 17.26
CA ASP A 132 42.86 18.30 18.17
C ASP A 132 43.04 17.85 19.63
N ALA A 133 42.31 16.81 20.07
CA ALA A 133 42.51 16.21 21.39
C ALA A 133 43.91 15.61 21.53
N LEU A 134 44.41 14.90 20.51
CA LEU A 134 45.77 14.36 20.50
C LEU A 134 46.81 15.47 20.57
N LYS A 135 46.64 16.51 19.75
CA LYS A 135 47.55 17.68 19.73
C LYS A 135 47.59 18.40 21.08
N ALA A 136 46.44 18.67 21.68
CA ALA A 136 46.33 19.31 22.99
C ALA A 136 47.01 18.49 24.11
N ASN A 137 46.78 17.17 24.12
CA ASN A 137 47.29 16.30 25.19
C ASN A 137 48.79 16.01 25.08
N SER A 138 49.36 16.12 23.87
CA SER A 138 50.77 15.81 23.62
C SER A 138 51.75 16.78 24.30
N PHE A 139 51.36 18.05 24.49
CA PHE A 139 52.27 19.09 24.98
C PHE A 139 52.67 18.88 26.45
N PHE A 140 51.70 18.69 27.34
CA PHE A 140 51.96 18.46 28.77
C PHE A 140 51.92 16.98 29.18
N GLY A 141 51.56 16.07 28.28
CA GLY A 141 51.29 14.66 28.61
C GLY A 141 50.04 14.45 29.47
N ARG A 142 49.14 15.44 29.49
CA ARG A 142 47.85 15.49 30.21
C ARG A 142 46.88 16.39 29.46
N GLY A 143 45.62 16.46 29.88
CA GLY A 143 44.68 17.44 29.35
C GLY A 143 45.21 18.85 29.49
N PHE A 144 45.25 19.58 28.38
CA PHE A 144 45.85 20.92 28.33
C PHE A 144 45.14 21.89 29.30
N LEU A 145 43.82 21.78 29.42
CA LEU A 145 42.96 22.61 30.26
C LEU A 145 42.69 22.02 31.65
N ASP A 146 43.38 20.95 32.05
CA ASP A 146 43.22 20.31 33.38
C ASP A 146 43.75 21.19 34.52
N LYS A 147 44.59 22.18 34.20
CA LYS A 147 45.10 23.17 35.15
C LYS A 147 44.77 24.58 34.68
N GLU A 148 44.68 25.49 35.64
CA GLU A 148 44.53 26.93 35.35
C GLU A 148 45.74 27.46 34.56
N PHE A 149 45.51 28.51 33.77
CA PHE A 149 46.51 29.08 32.85
C PHE A 149 47.81 29.50 33.54
N ILE A 150 47.78 29.96 34.80
CA ILE A 150 49.00 30.29 35.57
C ILE A 150 49.85 29.03 35.82
N LEU A 151 49.22 27.92 36.20
CA LEU A 151 49.90 26.66 36.44
C LEU A 151 50.43 26.04 35.13
N ASN A 152 49.70 26.21 34.03
CA ASN A 152 50.22 25.88 32.69
C ASN A 152 51.45 26.72 32.34
N GLY A 153 51.44 28.03 32.66
CA GLY A 153 52.61 28.89 32.50
C GLY A 153 53.82 28.43 33.33
N VAL A 154 53.58 27.96 34.57
CA VAL A 154 54.63 27.38 35.42
C VAL A 154 55.18 26.07 34.83
N ASP A 155 54.30 25.15 34.42
CA ASP A 155 54.71 23.90 33.78
C ASP A 155 55.51 24.18 32.49
N PHE A 156 55.09 25.17 31.71
CA PHE A 156 55.81 25.64 30.52
C PHE A 156 57.21 26.15 30.88
N ALA A 157 57.31 27.09 31.82
CA ALA A 157 58.58 27.72 32.19
C ALA A 157 59.59 26.72 32.77
N ASN A 158 59.11 25.72 33.52
CA ASN A 158 59.96 24.64 34.05
C ASN A 158 60.56 23.77 32.93
N SER A 159 59.80 23.54 31.85
CA SER A 159 60.23 22.73 30.71
C SER A 159 60.99 23.53 29.64
N LEU A 160 60.86 24.85 29.61
CA LEU A 160 61.52 25.74 28.64
C LEU A 160 63.04 25.55 28.61
N LYS A 161 63.68 25.32 29.75
CA LYS A 161 65.13 25.12 29.86
C LYS A 161 65.65 23.91 29.07
N ASN A 162 64.77 22.95 28.78
CA ASN A 162 65.11 21.75 28.00
C ASN A 162 64.97 21.97 26.48
N HIS A 163 64.47 23.14 26.04
CA HIS A 163 64.21 23.47 24.65
C HIS A 163 65.23 24.48 24.13
N ARG A 164 65.79 24.19 22.95
CA ARG A 164 66.85 25.01 22.34
C ARG A 164 66.35 26.32 21.73
N ASP A 165 65.09 26.33 21.28
CA ASP A 165 64.44 27.49 20.68
C ASP A 165 63.18 27.80 21.50
N PRO A 166 63.17 28.94 22.22
CA PRO A 166 62.05 29.29 23.10
C PRO A 166 60.80 29.66 22.28
N ASP A 167 60.96 30.19 21.07
CA ASP A 167 59.83 30.62 20.24
C ASP A 167 59.13 29.42 19.62
N VAL A 168 59.89 28.43 19.14
CA VAL A 168 59.31 27.17 18.63
C VAL A 168 58.50 26.46 19.72
N TYR A 169 59.05 26.35 20.93
CA TYR A 169 58.33 25.72 22.05
C TYR A 169 57.09 26.54 22.47
N PHE A 170 57.13 27.86 22.34
CA PHE A 170 55.99 28.73 22.59
C PHE A 170 54.90 28.62 21.52
N ASP A 171 55.28 28.46 20.25
CA ASP A 171 54.37 28.18 19.15
C ASP A 171 53.68 26.81 19.34
N GLU A 172 54.43 25.79 19.79
CA GLU A 172 53.87 24.47 20.16
C GLU A 172 52.86 24.58 21.30
N PHE A 173 53.14 25.38 22.34
CA PHE A 173 52.19 25.67 23.41
C PHE A 173 50.93 26.34 22.87
N GLY A 174 51.07 27.36 22.03
CA GLY A 174 49.94 28.05 21.40
C GLY A 174 49.08 27.13 20.55
N ALA A 175 49.72 26.25 19.79
CA ALA A 175 49.07 25.27 18.95
C ALA A 175 48.31 24.22 19.77
N ALA A 176 48.85 23.78 20.92
CA ALA A 176 48.19 22.87 21.84
C ALA A 176 47.04 23.55 22.62
N ALA A 177 47.22 24.79 23.06
CA ALA A 177 46.17 25.59 23.69
C ALA A 177 44.97 25.77 22.75
N THR A 178 45.25 26.19 21.52
CA THR A 178 44.26 26.36 20.46
C THR A 178 43.48 25.07 20.22
N ALA A 179 44.20 23.94 20.04
CA ALA A 179 43.57 22.64 19.83
C ALA A 179 42.65 22.22 21.00
N ALA A 180 43.00 22.59 22.23
CA ALA A 180 42.18 22.29 23.40
C ALA A 180 40.85 23.08 23.41
N TYR A 181 40.87 24.37 23.03
CA TYR A 181 39.66 25.17 22.91
C TYR A 181 38.84 24.81 21.66
N ASN A 182 39.49 24.45 20.54
CA ASN A 182 38.83 23.85 19.38
C ASN A 182 38.06 22.59 19.77
N SER A 183 38.68 21.71 20.57
CA SER A 183 38.04 20.48 21.04
C SER A 183 36.75 20.75 21.81
N ARG A 184 36.69 21.85 22.58
CA ARG A 184 35.45 22.29 23.26
C ARG A 184 34.39 22.78 22.27
N ALA A 185 34.76 23.61 21.30
CA ALA A 185 33.85 24.07 20.26
C ALA A 185 33.28 22.90 19.43
N LEU A 186 34.15 22.02 18.96
CA LEU A 186 33.79 20.80 18.22
C LEU A 186 32.85 19.89 19.00
N THR A 187 33.01 19.80 20.32
CA THR A 187 32.12 19.01 21.18
C THR A 187 30.69 19.56 21.15
N GLU A 188 30.52 20.89 21.24
CA GLU A 188 29.20 21.52 21.11
C GLU A 188 28.62 21.41 19.70
N GLU A 189 29.46 21.56 18.66
CA GLU A 189 29.04 21.36 17.27
C GLU A 189 28.51 19.95 17.03
N ILE A 190 29.25 18.94 17.49
CA ILE A 190 28.88 17.53 17.41
C ILE A 190 27.56 17.28 18.16
N ARG A 191 27.36 17.90 19.33
CA ARG A 191 26.11 17.77 20.10
C ARG A 191 24.91 18.29 19.30
N ILE A 192 25.00 19.49 18.75
CA ILE A 192 23.94 20.13 17.96
C ILE A 192 23.63 19.31 16.68
N LEU A 193 24.68 18.89 15.96
CA LEU A 193 24.54 18.07 14.75
C LEU A 193 23.88 16.70 15.07
N THR A 194 24.23 16.10 16.21
CA THR A 194 23.63 14.84 16.67
C THR A 194 22.14 15.01 16.96
N GLU A 195 21.75 16.09 17.64
CA GLU A 195 20.34 16.41 17.91
C GLU A 195 19.55 16.59 16.61
N LYS A 196 20.11 17.33 15.63
CA LYS A 196 19.50 17.50 14.30
C LYS A 196 19.37 16.19 13.53
N ALA A 197 20.42 15.36 13.50
CA ALA A 197 20.40 14.07 12.82
C ALA A 197 19.34 13.12 13.41
N ASN A 198 19.16 13.15 14.73
CA ASN A 198 18.11 12.37 15.41
C ASN A 198 16.71 12.90 15.06
N ALA A 199 16.50 14.22 15.05
CA ALA A 199 15.23 14.82 14.65
C ALA A 199 14.85 14.48 13.19
N LEU A 200 15.82 14.52 12.27
CA LEU A 200 15.61 14.09 10.88
C LEU A 200 15.30 12.59 10.77
N SER A 201 15.97 11.75 11.56
CA SER A 201 15.69 10.31 11.60
C SER A 201 14.23 10.03 11.97
N SER A 202 13.70 10.75 12.98
CA SER A 202 12.30 10.65 13.35
C SER A 202 11.36 11.13 12.23
N ARG A 203 11.68 12.25 11.57
CA ARG A 203 10.87 12.76 10.44
C ARG A 203 10.85 11.79 9.25
N ILE A 204 11.99 11.19 8.91
CA ILE A 204 12.10 10.17 7.85
C ILE A 204 11.25 8.94 8.19
N ALA A 205 11.30 8.47 9.45
CA ALA A 205 10.51 7.33 9.88
C ALA A 205 9.00 7.59 9.75
N THR A 206 8.54 8.78 10.16
CA THR A 206 7.15 9.20 10.00
C THR A 206 6.75 9.28 8.52
N ALA A 207 7.54 9.96 7.69
CA ALA A 207 7.25 10.11 6.26
C ALA A 207 7.22 8.77 5.52
N GLN A 208 8.11 7.84 5.87
CA GLN A 208 8.10 6.48 5.32
C GLN A 208 6.83 5.72 5.73
N ALA A 209 6.42 5.81 6.99
CA ALA A 209 5.21 5.13 7.48
C ALA A 209 3.94 5.67 6.80
N GLU A 210 3.87 6.98 6.54
CA GLU A 210 2.76 7.60 5.81
C GLU A 210 2.69 7.13 4.34
N GLU A 211 3.85 7.04 3.67
CA GLU A 211 3.93 6.54 2.29
C GLU A 211 3.52 5.06 2.19
N ASP A 212 4.04 4.23 3.10
CA ASP A 212 3.71 2.79 3.16
C ASP A 212 2.21 2.58 3.44
N ALA A 213 1.62 3.39 4.33
CA ALA A 213 0.19 3.36 4.61
C ALA A 213 -0.66 3.77 3.40
N ARG A 214 -0.20 4.78 2.63
CA ARG A 214 -0.87 5.22 1.40
C ARG A 214 -0.86 4.11 0.33
N LEU A 215 0.28 3.48 0.11
CA LEU A 215 0.42 2.37 -0.85
C LEU A 215 -0.43 1.17 -0.46
N ALA A 216 -0.48 0.83 0.83
CA ALA A 216 -1.33 -0.25 1.34
C ALA A 216 -2.83 0.07 1.14
N ALA A 217 -3.25 1.32 1.41
CA ALA A 217 -4.63 1.75 1.20
C ALA A 217 -5.02 1.74 -0.30
N GLU A 218 -4.12 2.15 -1.19
CA GLU A 218 -4.36 2.10 -2.65
C GLU A 218 -4.48 0.66 -3.16
N ALA A 219 -3.60 -0.23 -2.70
CA ALA A 219 -3.65 -1.65 -3.05
C ALA A 219 -4.95 -2.31 -2.60
N GLU A 220 -5.39 -2.01 -1.37
CA GLU A 220 -6.66 -2.50 -0.83
C GLU A 220 -7.85 -1.94 -1.61
N ALA A 221 -7.88 -0.63 -1.87
CA ALA A 221 -8.95 -0.01 -2.66
C ALA A 221 -9.04 -0.60 -4.07
N LYS A 222 -7.90 -0.86 -4.71
CA LYS A 222 -7.84 -1.54 -6.02
C LYS A 222 -8.40 -2.96 -5.94
N ARG A 223 -8.05 -3.74 -4.91
CA ARG A 223 -8.58 -5.09 -4.71
C ARG A 223 -10.10 -5.08 -4.53
N LEU A 224 -10.63 -4.18 -3.69
CA LEU A 224 -12.08 -4.04 -3.52
C LEU A 224 -12.77 -3.62 -4.82
N ALA A 225 -12.18 -2.70 -5.58
CA ALA A 225 -12.74 -2.27 -6.86
C ALA A 225 -12.75 -3.42 -7.89
N GLU A 226 -11.68 -4.22 -7.97
CA GLU A 226 -11.61 -5.42 -8.81
C GLU A 226 -12.62 -6.49 -8.39
N GLU A 227 -12.79 -6.71 -7.09
CA GLU A 227 -13.79 -7.64 -6.55
C GLU A 227 -15.22 -7.19 -6.86
N GLN A 228 -15.52 -5.90 -6.69
CA GLN A 228 -16.81 -5.32 -7.04
C GLN A 228 -17.08 -5.39 -8.55
N ALA A 229 -16.08 -5.06 -9.38
CA ALA A 229 -16.21 -5.14 -10.83
C ALA A 229 -16.48 -6.58 -11.29
N LYS A 230 -15.78 -7.56 -10.70
CA LYS A 230 -16.01 -8.98 -10.96
C LYS A 230 -17.41 -9.42 -10.50
N ALA A 231 -17.84 -9.00 -9.31
CA ALA A 231 -19.19 -9.30 -8.82
C ALA A 231 -20.28 -8.69 -9.73
N GLU A 232 -20.07 -7.47 -10.24
CA GLU A 232 -20.98 -6.83 -11.20
C GLU A 232 -20.98 -7.55 -12.54
N GLU A 233 -19.82 -7.98 -13.05
CA GLU A 233 -19.71 -8.77 -14.28
C GLU A 233 -20.41 -10.13 -14.14
N ASP A 234 -20.16 -10.85 -13.05
CA ASP A 234 -20.81 -12.12 -12.72
C ASP A 234 -22.34 -11.94 -12.64
N MET A 235 -22.82 -10.86 -12.02
CA MET A 235 -24.24 -10.54 -11.93
C MET A 235 -24.84 -10.22 -13.31
N LYS A 236 -24.16 -9.42 -14.14
CA LYS A 236 -24.58 -9.15 -15.53
C LYS A 236 -24.65 -10.43 -16.36
N GLY A 237 -23.64 -11.30 -16.22
CA GLY A 237 -23.60 -12.61 -16.85
C GLY A 237 -24.78 -13.49 -16.43
N ALA A 238 -25.10 -13.52 -15.14
CA ALA A 238 -26.22 -14.29 -14.60
C ALA A 238 -27.58 -13.78 -15.07
N ILE A 239 -27.78 -12.45 -15.12
CA ILE A 239 -28.99 -11.83 -15.66
C ILE A 239 -29.14 -12.19 -17.14
N LYS A 240 -28.06 -12.09 -17.93
CA LYS A 240 -28.08 -12.46 -19.35
C LYS A 240 -28.42 -13.94 -19.55
N PHE A 241 -27.77 -14.83 -18.79
CA PHE A 241 -28.04 -16.26 -18.86
C PHE A 241 -29.51 -16.57 -18.56
N THR A 242 -30.10 -15.88 -17.59
CA THR A 242 -31.52 -16.05 -17.25
C THR A 242 -32.45 -15.53 -18.36
N ALA A 243 -32.09 -14.43 -19.01
CA ALA A 243 -32.81 -13.95 -20.19
C ALA A 243 -32.73 -14.93 -21.38
N ASP A 244 -31.54 -15.50 -21.62
CA ASP A 244 -31.31 -16.53 -22.64
C ASP A 244 -32.10 -17.82 -22.31
N PHE A 245 -32.21 -18.19 -21.03
CA PHE A 245 -33.07 -19.29 -20.58
C PHE A 245 -34.54 -19.06 -20.94
N TYR A 246 -35.10 -17.88 -20.68
CA TYR A 246 -36.49 -17.59 -21.07
C TYR A 246 -36.68 -17.66 -22.60
N LYS A 247 -35.69 -17.20 -23.37
CA LYS A 247 -35.70 -17.37 -24.81
C LYS A 247 -35.73 -18.84 -25.23
N ASP A 248 -34.89 -19.70 -24.64
CA ASP A 248 -34.89 -21.15 -24.90
C ASP A 248 -36.25 -21.79 -24.54
N VAL A 249 -36.83 -21.43 -23.39
CA VAL A 249 -38.17 -21.88 -22.99
C VAL A 249 -39.22 -21.45 -24.01
N SER A 250 -39.14 -20.22 -24.53
CA SER A 250 -40.06 -19.72 -25.57
C SER A 250 -39.93 -20.49 -26.88
N GLU A 251 -38.69 -20.76 -27.32
CA GLU A 251 -38.39 -21.49 -28.55
C GLU A 251 -38.83 -22.96 -28.47
N ARG A 252 -38.64 -23.60 -27.31
CA ARG A 252 -38.95 -25.03 -27.11
C ARG A 252 -40.40 -25.28 -26.73
N PHE A 253 -40.97 -24.43 -25.88
CA PHE A 253 -42.26 -24.67 -25.22
C PHE A 253 -43.32 -23.59 -25.48
N GLY A 254 -42.97 -22.55 -26.24
CA GLY A 254 -43.88 -21.49 -26.65
C GLY A 254 -43.87 -20.28 -25.70
N ALA A 255 -44.30 -19.14 -26.26
CA ALA A 255 -44.27 -17.84 -25.59
C ALA A 255 -45.03 -17.81 -24.25
N GLN A 256 -46.14 -18.56 -24.14
CA GLN A 256 -46.95 -18.60 -22.92
C GLN A 256 -46.17 -19.24 -21.75
N MET A 257 -45.46 -20.35 -21.99
CA MET A 257 -44.65 -21.01 -20.96
C MET A 257 -43.48 -20.14 -20.51
N SER A 258 -42.85 -19.42 -21.44
CA SER A 258 -41.80 -18.44 -21.12
C SER A 258 -42.34 -17.31 -20.24
N SER A 259 -43.48 -16.71 -20.60
CA SER A 259 -44.09 -15.61 -19.83
C SER A 259 -44.44 -16.05 -18.42
N LEU A 260 -45.11 -17.20 -18.27
CA LEU A 260 -45.48 -17.74 -16.95
C LEU A 260 -44.25 -18.02 -16.09
N SER A 261 -43.17 -18.52 -16.68
CA SER A 261 -41.92 -18.79 -15.95
C SER A 261 -41.27 -17.51 -15.46
N GLN A 262 -41.22 -16.47 -16.29
CA GLN A 262 -40.69 -15.16 -15.93
C GLN A 262 -41.54 -14.52 -14.83
N GLU A 263 -42.86 -14.52 -14.98
CA GLU A 263 -43.79 -13.97 -13.99
C GLU A 263 -43.68 -14.69 -12.64
N LEU A 264 -43.57 -16.02 -12.66
CA LEU A 264 -43.39 -16.80 -11.43
C LEU A 264 -42.06 -16.44 -10.75
N ALA A 265 -40.96 -16.35 -11.51
CA ALA A 265 -39.66 -15.97 -10.95
C ALA A 265 -39.70 -14.57 -10.31
N GLU A 266 -40.28 -13.58 -10.97
CA GLU A 266 -40.46 -12.23 -10.42
C GLU A 266 -41.32 -12.24 -9.15
N GLU A 267 -42.40 -13.02 -9.15
CA GLU A 267 -43.31 -13.14 -8.03
C GLU A 267 -42.65 -13.77 -6.79
N THR A 268 -41.66 -14.65 -6.97
CA THR A 268 -40.93 -15.26 -5.85
C THR A 268 -39.96 -14.31 -5.15
N LYS A 269 -39.59 -13.18 -5.77
CA LYS A 269 -38.64 -12.23 -5.18
C LYS A 269 -39.18 -11.66 -3.86
N GLY A 270 -38.39 -11.83 -2.80
CA GLY A 270 -38.75 -11.38 -1.44
C GLY A 270 -39.84 -12.21 -0.74
N LYS A 271 -40.34 -13.29 -1.35
CA LYS A 271 -41.30 -14.21 -0.71
C LYS A 271 -40.58 -15.42 -0.12
N THR A 272 -41.20 -16.05 0.88
CA THR A 272 -40.86 -17.39 1.37
C THR A 272 -41.86 -18.40 0.79
N LEU A 273 -41.47 -19.68 0.73
CA LEU A 273 -42.38 -20.74 0.32
C LEU A 273 -43.52 -20.91 1.33
N ARG A 274 -44.71 -21.29 0.84
CA ARG A 274 -45.82 -21.79 1.67
C ARG A 274 -45.46 -23.15 2.29
N ASN A 275 -46.20 -23.55 3.31
CA ASN A 275 -46.01 -24.86 3.93
C ASN A 275 -46.42 -26.00 2.99
N ALA A 276 -45.93 -27.22 3.27
CA ALA A 276 -46.20 -28.39 2.43
C ALA A 276 -47.69 -28.73 2.32
N GLN A 277 -48.48 -28.51 3.36
CA GLN A 277 -49.91 -28.84 3.35
C GLN A 277 -50.68 -27.97 2.35
N GLU A 278 -50.39 -26.67 2.32
CA GLU A 278 -50.97 -25.73 1.35
C GLU A 278 -50.51 -26.06 -0.07
N ALA A 279 -49.23 -26.33 -0.27
CA ALA A 279 -48.68 -26.69 -1.57
C ALA A 279 -49.29 -28.00 -2.10
N LEU A 280 -49.43 -29.02 -1.25
CA LEU A 280 -50.10 -30.27 -1.63
C LEU A 280 -51.55 -30.05 -2.05
N LYS A 281 -52.30 -29.26 -1.27
CA LYS A 281 -53.69 -28.94 -1.58
C LYS A 281 -53.82 -28.23 -2.93
N ALA A 282 -52.93 -27.30 -3.25
CA ALA A 282 -52.93 -26.59 -4.52
C ALA A 282 -52.52 -27.49 -5.69
N PHE A 283 -51.49 -28.32 -5.51
CA PHE A 283 -50.98 -29.21 -6.55
C PHE A 283 -51.95 -30.36 -6.86
N ASP A 284 -52.57 -30.97 -5.85
CA ASP A 284 -53.49 -32.10 -6.00
C ASP A 284 -54.73 -31.79 -6.84
N GLN A 285 -55.15 -30.52 -6.89
CA GLN A 285 -56.27 -30.08 -7.74
C GLN A 285 -56.03 -30.36 -9.23
N TYR A 286 -54.76 -30.30 -9.67
CA TYR A 286 -54.37 -30.46 -11.06
C TYR A 286 -53.52 -31.71 -11.29
N LYS A 287 -52.99 -32.33 -10.23
CA LYS A 287 -52.14 -33.52 -10.29
C LYS A 287 -52.71 -34.64 -11.15
N GLU A 288 -53.99 -34.98 -10.99
CA GLU A 288 -54.61 -36.06 -11.77
C GLU A 288 -54.72 -35.73 -13.27
N ASN A 289 -54.95 -34.46 -13.62
CA ASN A 289 -54.96 -34.03 -15.02
C ASN A 289 -53.55 -34.09 -15.61
N LEU A 290 -52.57 -33.57 -14.87
CA LEU A 290 -51.17 -33.55 -15.27
C LEU A 290 -50.59 -34.98 -15.37
N ASN A 291 -50.89 -35.87 -14.43
CA ASN A 291 -50.41 -37.25 -14.41
C ASN A 291 -50.91 -38.07 -15.61
N LYS A 292 -52.14 -37.81 -16.08
CA LYS A 292 -52.74 -38.47 -17.27
C LYS A 292 -52.07 -38.06 -18.58
N LYS A 293 -51.39 -36.91 -18.61
CA LYS A 293 -50.66 -36.43 -19.80
C LYS A 293 -49.31 -37.12 -20.02
N PHE A 294 -48.88 -37.96 -19.08
CA PHE A 294 -47.67 -38.77 -19.25
C PHE A 294 -48.02 -40.19 -19.71
N SER A 295 -47.54 -40.60 -20.87
CA SER A 295 -47.45 -42.03 -21.18
C SER A 295 -46.36 -42.70 -20.36
N SER A 296 -46.38 -44.04 -20.28
CA SER A 296 -45.28 -44.79 -19.65
C SER A 296 -43.93 -44.54 -20.35
N ALA A 297 -43.93 -44.28 -21.66
CA ALA A 297 -42.73 -43.94 -22.41
C ALA A 297 -42.21 -42.54 -22.05
N ASP A 298 -43.11 -41.56 -21.86
CA ASP A 298 -42.72 -40.19 -21.46
C ASP A 298 -42.09 -40.19 -20.06
N ARG A 299 -42.68 -40.93 -19.11
CA ARG A 299 -42.12 -41.07 -17.75
C ARG A 299 -40.72 -41.66 -17.80
N LYS A 300 -40.52 -42.71 -18.59
CA LYS A 300 -39.20 -43.32 -18.75
C LYS A 300 -38.19 -42.34 -19.37
N ALA A 301 -38.56 -41.62 -20.43
CA ALA A 301 -37.66 -40.67 -21.07
C ALA A 301 -37.25 -39.53 -20.12
N ILE A 302 -38.16 -39.07 -19.26
CA ILE A 302 -37.87 -38.05 -18.24
C ILE A 302 -36.92 -38.61 -17.18
N LEU A 303 -37.16 -39.83 -16.68
CA LEU A 303 -36.28 -40.47 -15.70
C LEU A 303 -34.87 -40.66 -16.26
N ASP A 304 -34.74 -41.18 -17.48
CA ASP A 304 -33.44 -41.37 -18.15
C ASP A 304 -32.72 -40.01 -18.30
N ALA A 305 -33.45 -38.93 -18.67
CA ALA A 305 -32.89 -37.58 -18.77
C ALA A 305 -32.40 -37.03 -17.42
N LEU A 306 -33.19 -37.17 -16.35
CA LEU A 306 -32.82 -36.73 -15.00
C LEU A 306 -31.71 -37.59 -14.39
N GLU A 307 -31.57 -38.86 -14.78
CA GLU A 307 -30.46 -39.74 -14.39
C GLU A 307 -29.14 -39.35 -15.05
N SER A 308 -29.19 -38.90 -16.30
CA SER A 308 -28.02 -38.44 -17.05
C SER A 308 -27.51 -37.05 -16.65
N LEU A 309 -28.21 -36.36 -15.75
CA LEU A 309 -27.92 -34.98 -15.37
C LEU A 309 -26.56 -34.86 -14.66
N ASP A 310 -25.71 -33.98 -15.19
CA ASP A 310 -24.38 -33.70 -14.63
C ASP A 310 -24.48 -32.83 -13.37
N LYS A 311 -23.94 -33.36 -12.26
CA LYS A 311 -24.01 -32.71 -10.96
C LYS A 311 -23.28 -31.36 -10.91
N ALA A 312 -22.13 -31.26 -11.57
CA ALA A 312 -21.35 -30.01 -11.60
C ALA A 312 -22.05 -28.96 -12.46
N GLU A 313 -22.67 -29.37 -13.57
CA GLU A 313 -23.46 -28.49 -14.42
C GLU A 313 -24.70 -27.96 -13.71
N LEU A 314 -25.46 -28.80 -13.01
CA LEU A 314 -26.60 -28.36 -12.20
C LEU A 314 -26.15 -27.39 -11.11
N ALA A 315 -25.07 -27.69 -10.37
CA ALA A 315 -24.55 -26.80 -9.33
C ALA A 315 -24.13 -25.44 -9.90
N LYS A 316 -23.48 -25.42 -11.07
CA LYS A 316 -23.11 -24.19 -11.78
C LYS A 316 -24.35 -23.39 -12.19
N ASN A 317 -25.36 -24.02 -12.77
CA ASN A 317 -26.57 -23.34 -13.23
C ASN A 317 -27.41 -22.84 -12.05
N LEU A 318 -27.43 -23.56 -10.92
CA LEU A 318 -28.01 -23.11 -9.65
C LEU A 318 -27.34 -21.84 -9.13
N ASP A 319 -26.00 -21.77 -9.14
CA ASP A 319 -25.26 -20.57 -8.74
C ASP A 319 -25.59 -19.37 -9.63
N ILE A 320 -25.66 -19.59 -10.95
CA ILE A 320 -26.03 -18.56 -11.92
C ILE A 320 -27.45 -18.03 -11.66
N PHE A 321 -28.45 -18.90 -11.55
CA PHE A 321 -29.84 -18.46 -11.27
C PHE A 321 -29.97 -17.85 -9.88
N GLY A 322 -29.26 -18.38 -8.87
CA GLY A 322 -29.19 -17.81 -7.53
C GLY A 322 -28.70 -16.36 -7.56
N LYS A 323 -27.59 -16.09 -8.27
CA LYS A 323 -27.07 -14.73 -8.49
C LYS A 323 -28.07 -13.85 -9.24
N ALA A 324 -28.69 -14.34 -10.31
CA ALA A 324 -29.67 -13.58 -11.09
C ALA A 324 -30.89 -13.16 -10.26
N PHE A 325 -31.32 -14.00 -9.32
CA PHE A 325 -32.47 -13.72 -8.44
C PHE A 325 -32.09 -13.04 -7.11
N GLY A 326 -30.83 -12.69 -6.91
CA GLY A 326 -30.36 -12.03 -5.69
C GLY A 326 -30.41 -12.91 -4.44
N TYR A 327 -30.33 -14.24 -4.61
CA TYR A 327 -30.29 -15.18 -3.50
C TYR A 327 -28.88 -15.18 -2.86
N VAL A 328 -28.81 -14.84 -1.56
CA VAL A 328 -27.57 -14.84 -0.75
C VAL A 328 -27.69 -15.85 0.40
N GLY A 329 -28.50 -16.90 0.23
CA GLY A 329 -28.77 -17.89 1.28
C GLY A 329 -27.78 -19.06 1.32
N LYS A 330 -28.03 -20.00 2.25
CA LYS A 330 -27.17 -21.19 2.45
C LYS A 330 -27.18 -22.09 1.21
N ALA A 331 -26.07 -22.80 0.98
CA ALA A 331 -26.04 -23.88 0.00
C ALA A 331 -27.09 -24.95 0.36
N ILE A 332 -28.00 -25.24 -0.58
CA ILE A 332 -29.07 -26.22 -0.42
C ILE A 332 -28.61 -27.52 -1.08
N ASP A 333 -28.78 -28.65 -0.40
CA ASP A 333 -28.53 -29.96 -1.01
C ASP A 333 -29.66 -30.32 -1.99
N THR A 334 -29.54 -29.80 -3.19
CA THR A 334 -30.53 -29.96 -4.26
C THR A 334 -30.50 -31.37 -4.89
N PHE A 335 -29.50 -32.21 -4.61
CA PHE A 335 -29.45 -33.58 -5.15
C PHE A 335 -30.42 -34.51 -4.46
N ASP A 336 -30.62 -34.33 -3.16
CA ASP A 336 -31.69 -34.99 -2.41
C ASP A 336 -33.06 -34.64 -3.00
N LEU A 337 -33.29 -33.37 -3.32
CA LEU A 337 -34.53 -32.94 -3.96
C LEU A 337 -34.69 -33.55 -5.36
N LEU A 338 -33.63 -33.55 -6.18
CA LEU A 338 -33.66 -34.18 -7.50
C LEU A 338 -34.02 -35.67 -7.42
N THR A 339 -33.56 -36.36 -6.38
CA THR A 339 -33.90 -37.78 -6.14
C THR A 339 -35.38 -37.96 -5.84
N GLU A 340 -35.98 -37.09 -5.03
CA GLU A 340 -37.43 -37.15 -4.76
C GLU A 340 -38.26 -36.75 -5.99
N VAL A 341 -37.81 -35.78 -6.79
CA VAL A 341 -38.43 -35.42 -8.08
C VAL A 341 -38.46 -36.63 -9.02
N LYS A 342 -37.37 -37.41 -9.12
CA LYS A 342 -37.35 -38.66 -9.89
C LYS A 342 -38.41 -39.66 -9.42
N LYS A 343 -38.52 -39.88 -8.10
CA LYS A 343 -39.57 -40.75 -7.54
C LYS A 343 -40.98 -40.24 -7.85
N GLY A 344 -41.18 -38.93 -7.88
CA GLY A 344 -42.44 -38.30 -8.28
C GLY A 344 -42.84 -38.65 -9.72
N TYR A 345 -41.87 -38.64 -10.65
CA TYR A 345 -42.11 -39.07 -12.04
C TYR A 345 -42.35 -40.58 -12.17
N GLU A 346 -41.61 -41.39 -11.41
CA GLU A 346 -41.74 -42.85 -11.41
C GLU A 346 -43.10 -43.32 -10.86
N THR A 347 -43.52 -42.78 -9.73
CA THR A 347 -44.70 -43.26 -8.97
C THR A 347 -45.97 -42.45 -9.24
N GLY A 348 -45.84 -41.19 -9.67
CA GLY A 348 -46.95 -40.24 -9.73
C GLY A 348 -47.35 -39.64 -8.38
N ASP A 349 -46.71 -40.06 -7.28
CA ASP A 349 -46.90 -39.50 -5.94
C ASP A 349 -45.84 -38.44 -5.65
N TRP A 350 -46.29 -37.21 -5.41
CA TRP A 350 -45.45 -36.03 -5.16
C TRP A 350 -45.36 -35.64 -3.69
N ASN A 351 -46.02 -36.38 -2.79
CA ASN A 351 -46.05 -36.07 -1.36
C ASN A 351 -44.65 -35.99 -0.75
N SER A 352 -43.79 -36.98 -1.04
CA SER A 352 -42.41 -37.02 -0.54
C SER A 352 -41.59 -35.82 -1.04
N THR A 353 -41.75 -35.46 -2.33
CA THR A 353 -41.09 -34.31 -2.94
C THR A 353 -41.49 -33.01 -2.27
N VAL A 354 -42.78 -32.80 -2.03
CA VAL A 354 -43.27 -31.57 -1.40
C VAL A 354 -42.74 -31.42 0.03
N LEU A 355 -42.74 -32.50 0.82
CA LEU A 355 -42.17 -32.49 2.17
C LEU A 355 -40.65 -32.23 2.15
N LYS A 356 -39.94 -32.76 1.15
CA LYS A 356 -38.51 -32.51 0.97
C LYS A 356 -38.23 -31.05 0.64
N VAL A 357 -39.04 -30.42 -0.22
CA VAL A 357 -38.95 -28.98 -0.51
C VAL A 357 -39.14 -28.15 0.77
N GLU A 358 -40.21 -28.40 1.54
CA GLU A 358 -40.42 -27.68 2.80
C GLU A 358 -39.24 -27.83 3.76
N THR A 359 -38.67 -29.03 3.86
CA THR A 359 -37.52 -29.30 4.73
C THR A 359 -36.27 -28.55 4.27
N LEU A 360 -35.95 -28.60 2.98
CA LEU A 360 -34.71 -28.01 2.43
C LEU A 360 -34.76 -26.49 2.34
N PHE A 361 -35.95 -25.94 2.13
CA PHE A 361 -36.17 -24.50 1.94
C PHE A 361 -36.89 -23.87 3.14
N ALA A 362 -36.91 -24.54 4.31
CA ALA A 362 -37.52 -24.01 5.53
C ALA A 362 -36.91 -22.63 5.88
N GLY A 363 -37.73 -21.59 5.84
CA GLY A 363 -37.30 -20.21 6.08
C GLY A 363 -36.38 -19.62 5.01
N ALA A 364 -36.19 -20.30 3.88
CA ALA A 364 -35.43 -19.81 2.73
C ALA A 364 -36.30 -18.96 1.78
N ALA A 365 -35.65 -18.12 0.98
CA ALA A 365 -36.33 -17.37 -0.07
C ALA A 365 -36.85 -18.30 -1.17
N ALA A 366 -38.07 -18.01 -1.64
CA ALA A 366 -38.75 -18.77 -2.69
C ALA A 366 -37.98 -18.80 -4.02
N THR A 367 -37.14 -17.78 -4.28
CA THR A 367 -36.24 -17.72 -5.44
C THR A 367 -35.29 -18.92 -5.52
N GLY A 368 -34.96 -19.56 -4.40
CA GLY A 368 -34.12 -20.77 -4.39
C GLY A 368 -34.81 -21.97 -5.07
N LEU A 369 -36.12 -22.13 -4.88
CA LEU A 369 -36.86 -23.25 -5.49
C LEU A 369 -37.04 -23.03 -7.01
N ILE A 370 -37.23 -21.78 -7.44
CA ILE A 370 -37.25 -21.41 -8.86
C ILE A 370 -35.89 -21.64 -9.50
N ALA A 371 -34.80 -21.22 -8.84
CA ALA A 371 -33.44 -21.47 -9.32
C ALA A 371 -33.20 -22.98 -9.51
N PHE A 372 -33.71 -23.81 -8.60
CA PHE A 372 -33.67 -25.27 -8.75
C PHE A 372 -34.45 -25.77 -9.97
N ALA A 373 -35.70 -25.35 -10.16
CA ALA A 373 -36.50 -25.75 -11.31
C ALA A 373 -35.85 -25.35 -12.65
N PHE A 374 -35.31 -24.13 -12.74
CA PHE A 374 -34.63 -23.64 -13.94
C PHE A 374 -33.29 -24.36 -14.15
N GLY A 375 -32.52 -24.57 -13.07
CA GLY A 375 -31.29 -25.34 -13.08
C GLY A 375 -31.50 -26.75 -13.62
N VAL A 376 -32.52 -27.46 -13.16
CA VAL A 376 -32.87 -28.79 -13.68
C VAL A 376 -33.27 -28.71 -15.16
N THR A 377 -34.08 -27.73 -15.54
CA THR A 377 -34.57 -27.58 -16.91
C THR A 377 -33.46 -27.30 -17.92
N VAL A 378 -32.50 -26.43 -17.58
CA VAL A 378 -31.39 -26.10 -18.48
C VAL A 378 -30.33 -27.21 -18.51
N SER A 379 -30.19 -27.98 -17.43
CA SER A 379 -29.21 -29.07 -17.32
C SER A 379 -29.75 -30.43 -17.77
N SER A 380 -30.97 -30.50 -18.31
CA SER A 380 -31.56 -31.75 -18.80
C SER A 380 -32.46 -31.54 -20.01
N PRO A 381 -32.49 -32.50 -20.97
CA PRO A 381 -33.33 -32.42 -22.15
C PRO A 381 -34.78 -32.82 -21.85
N ILE A 382 -35.42 -32.17 -20.87
CA ILE A 382 -36.82 -32.44 -20.53
C ILE A 382 -37.78 -31.82 -21.55
N GLY A 383 -38.92 -32.48 -21.77
CA GLY A 383 -40.00 -32.00 -22.65
C GLY A 383 -40.99 -31.07 -21.95
N ILE A 384 -41.89 -30.46 -22.72
CA ILE A 384 -42.88 -29.47 -22.24
C ILE A 384 -43.74 -29.98 -21.08
N VAL A 385 -44.14 -31.26 -21.10
CA VAL A 385 -44.98 -31.86 -20.04
C VAL A 385 -44.23 -31.93 -18.72
N ALA A 386 -42.97 -32.35 -18.76
CA ALA A 386 -42.12 -32.44 -17.57
C ALA A 386 -41.82 -31.06 -17.00
N PHE A 387 -41.51 -30.10 -17.87
CA PHE A 387 -41.29 -28.71 -17.51
C PHE A 387 -42.54 -28.10 -16.84
N ALA A 388 -43.72 -28.24 -17.46
CA ALA A 388 -44.98 -27.73 -16.92
C ALA A 388 -45.33 -28.36 -15.56
N LEU A 389 -45.04 -29.65 -15.35
CA LEU A 389 -45.26 -30.31 -14.06
C LEU A 389 -44.33 -29.74 -12.96
N ILE A 390 -43.05 -29.56 -13.25
CA ILE A 390 -42.09 -28.94 -12.31
C ILE A 390 -42.56 -27.52 -11.97
N MET A 391 -42.94 -26.74 -12.98
CA MET A 391 -43.40 -25.36 -12.77
C MET A 391 -44.73 -25.28 -12.03
N ALA A 392 -45.65 -26.22 -12.25
CA ALA A 392 -46.89 -26.36 -11.48
C ALA A 392 -46.61 -26.73 -10.01
N LEU A 393 -45.63 -27.61 -9.76
CA LEU A 393 -45.18 -27.95 -8.42
C LEU A 393 -44.58 -26.74 -7.71
N VAL A 394 -43.66 -26.00 -8.37
CA VAL A 394 -43.09 -24.78 -7.79
C VAL A 394 -44.18 -23.74 -7.53
N SER A 395 -45.10 -23.56 -8.48
CA SER A 395 -46.25 -22.66 -8.34
C SER A 395 -47.10 -22.97 -7.12
N ALA A 396 -47.27 -24.26 -6.77
CA ALA A 396 -48.05 -24.66 -5.61
C ALA A 396 -47.48 -24.13 -4.28
N PHE A 397 -46.16 -23.91 -4.21
CA PHE A 397 -45.53 -23.28 -3.05
C PHE A 397 -45.63 -21.75 -3.02
N ILE A 398 -46.15 -21.12 -4.07
CA ILE A 398 -46.24 -19.66 -4.23
C ILE A 398 -47.70 -19.20 -4.25
N ASP A 399 -48.49 -19.73 -5.20
CA ASP A 399 -49.89 -19.38 -5.44
C ASP A 399 -50.65 -20.46 -6.24
N ASP A 400 -51.80 -20.91 -5.70
CA ASP A 400 -52.77 -21.80 -6.33
C ASP A 400 -53.17 -21.33 -7.75
N ALA A 401 -53.30 -20.02 -7.97
CA ALA A 401 -53.68 -19.47 -9.26
C ALA A 401 -52.64 -19.77 -10.35
N ARG A 402 -51.36 -19.81 -9.98
CA ARG A 402 -50.25 -20.11 -10.90
C ARG A 402 -50.25 -21.58 -11.31
N VAL A 403 -50.63 -22.49 -10.41
CA VAL A 403 -50.77 -23.93 -10.71
C VAL A 403 -51.76 -24.13 -11.86
N LYS A 404 -52.90 -23.42 -11.81
CA LYS A 404 -53.91 -23.45 -12.87
C LYS A 404 -53.35 -22.92 -14.20
N GLN A 405 -52.65 -21.78 -14.17
CA GLN A 405 -52.12 -21.17 -15.39
C GLN A 405 -51.12 -22.07 -16.12
N PHE A 406 -50.24 -22.77 -15.41
CA PHE A 406 -49.33 -23.75 -16.02
C PHE A 406 -50.08 -24.98 -16.55
N ASN A 407 -51.12 -25.45 -15.86
CA ASN A 407 -51.97 -26.53 -16.39
C ASN A 407 -52.69 -26.10 -17.68
N ASP A 408 -53.33 -24.94 -17.69
CA ASP A 408 -54.05 -24.42 -18.87
C ASP A 408 -53.10 -24.17 -20.06
N ALA A 409 -51.89 -23.66 -19.79
CA ALA A 409 -50.86 -23.47 -20.82
C ALA A 409 -50.36 -24.80 -21.39
N LEU A 410 -50.37 -25.88 -20.61
CA LEU A 410 -50.06 -27.21 -21.11
C LEU A 410 -51.21 -27.79 -21.95
N ASP A 411 -52.45 -27.59 -21.51
CA ASP A 411 -53.67 -28.00 -22.24
C ASP A 411 -53.77 -27.32 -23.61
N SER A 412 -53.31 -26.07 -23.75
CA SER A 412 -53.34 -25.35 -25.04
C SER A 412 -52.34 -25.89 -26.07
N VAL A 413 -51.26 -26.55 -25.62
CA VAL A 413 -50.21 -27.12 -26.49
C VAL A 413 -50.44 -28.62 -26.74
N LEU A 414 -51.04 -29.32 -25.78
CA LEU A 414 -51.36 -30.76 -25.84
C LEU A 414 -52.85 -30.99 -25.54
N PRO A 415 -53.73 -30.77 -26.54
CA PRO A 415 -55.17 -30.88 -26.39
C PRO A 415 -55.68 -32.30 -26.15
#